data_AF-A0A7V2V4X0-F1
#
_entry.id   AF-A0A7V2V4X0-F1
#
_cell.length_a   1.000
_cell.length_b   1.000
_cell.length_c   1.000
_cell.angle_alpha   90.00
_cell.angle_beta   90.00
_cell.angle_gamma   90.00
#
_symmetry.space_group_name_H-M   'P 1'
#
loop_
_entity.id
_entity.type
_entity.pdbx_description
1 polymer ?
#
loop_
_entity_poly.entity_id
_entity_poly.type
_entity_poly.pdbx_seq_one_letter_code
_entity_poly.pdbx_strand_id
1 'polypeptide(L)'
;MGQFNPKQKKRSIFFTLVVFLVAIFFVFQGLDFSEGAVSVTDQVNLSLTVAQTISLNCGADVNLGTLTPGTPVSASSVCTVTTNAEGGYDLAVKRDDSDTTMDHNSDATANITDKTAWNRTTPNGAAYSGTGLGFSVFASTATKNTTWWGTGTTCHDAANLYAGFPTAYTNIMEHSSYSSSSTTTSICYRVDVPSTQKSGSYSGSITYQASSKP
;
A
#
# COMPACT_ATOMS: atom_id res chain seq x y z
N MET A 1 74.00 52.92 75.47
CA MET A 1 74.09 51.64 76.19
C MET A 1 72.72 50.98 76.14
N GLY A 2 72.43 50.20 75.09
CA GLY A 2 71.17 49.48 74.90
C GLY A 2 71.48 48.00 74.74
N GLN A 3 71.07 47.18 75.71
CA GLN A 3 71.41 45.75 75.74
C GLN A 3 70.65 44.99 74.65
N PHE A 4 71.40 44.42 73.71
CA PHE A 4 70.89 43.52 72.69
C PHE A 4 70.64 42.15 73.35
N ASN A 5 69.36 41.76 73.53
CA ASN A 5 68.99 40.51 74.19
C ASN A 5 68.82 39.36 73.18
N PRO A 6 69.78 38.43 73.05
CA PRO A 6 69.75 37.36 72.05
C PRO A 6 68.65 36.31 72.28
N LYS A 7 67.98 36.30 73.44
CA LYS A 7 66.87 35.37 73.73
C LYS A 7 65.57 35.73 73.00
N GLN A 8 65.36 37.01 72.63
CA GLN A 8 64.15 37.42 71.87
C GLN A 8 64.19 36.98 70.40
N LYS A 9 65.38 36.97 69.77
CA LYS A 9 65.53 36.64 68.34
C LYS A 9 65.27 35.16 68.04
N LYS A 10 65.67 34.25 68.94
CA LYS A 10 65.42 32.80 68.82
C LYS A 10 63.94 32.43 68.98
N ARG A 11 63.21 33.13 69.85
CA ARG A 11 61.76 32.92 70.01
C ARG A 11 60.96 33.39 68.79
N SER A 12 61.36 34.50 68.17
CA SER A 12 60.71 35.01 66.96
C SER A 12 60.87 34.06 65.77
N ILE A 13 62.08 33.56 65.50
CA ILE A 13 62.33 32.64 64.38
C ILE A 13 61.59 31.30 64.55
N PHE A 14 61.55 30.76 65.78
CA PHE A 14 60.85 29.51 66.06
C PHE A 14 59.33 29.66 65.91
N PHE A 15 58.77 30.81 66.33
CA PHE A 15 57.35 31.10 66.18
C PHE A 15 56.96 31.30 64.71
N THR A 16 57.79 31.98 63.91
CA THR A 16 57.55 32.15 62.48
C THR A 16 57.62 30.81 61.73
N LEU A 17 58.56 29.93 62.09
CA LEU A 17 58.70 28.61 61.46
C LEU A 17 57.50 27.69 61.78
N VAL A 18 57.00 27.72 63.01
CA VAL A 18 55.82 26.94 63.43
C VAL A 18 54.55 27.46 62.76
N VAL A 19 54.36 28.78 62.67
CA VAL A 19 53.22 29.38 61.96
C VAL A 19 53.28 29.06 60.45
N PHE A 20 54.48 29.05 59.85
CA PHE A 20 54.66 28.67 58.45
C PHE A 20 54.38 27.18 58.20
N LEU A 21 54.80 26.29 59.10
CA LEU A 21 54.51 24.85 59.03
C LEU A 21 53.02 24.54 59.24
N VAL A 22 52.35 25.24 60.15
CA VAL A 22 50.90 25.13 60.36
C VAL A 22 50.13 25.67 59.14
N ALA A 23 50.56 26.78 58.56
CA ALA A 23 49.98 27.31 57.32
C ALA A 23 50.14 26.34 56.14
N ILE A 24 51.29 25.70 55.97
CA ILE A 24 51.49 24.68 54.92
C ILE A 24 50.62 23.44 55.17
N PHE A 25 50.43 23.03 56.43
CA PHE A 25 49.55 21.90 56.78
C PHE A 25 48.08 22.18 56.46
N PHE A 26 47.60 23.42 56.63
CA PHE A 26 46.24 23.82 56.24
C PHE A 26 46.06 24.03 54.72
N VAL A 27 47.11 24.40 53.98
CA VAL A 27 47.04 24.51 52.51
C VAL A 27 46.93 23.12 51.85
N PHE A 28 47.46 22.07 52.49
CA PHE A 28 47.38 20.69 51.96
C PHE A 28 46.07 19.95 52.30
N GLN A 29 45.32 20.36 53.32
CA GLN A 29 44.04 19.73 53.72
C GLN A 29 42.83 20.29 52.94
N GLY A 30 43.02 21.35 52.14
CA GLY A 30 41.98 21.99 51.32
C GLY A 30 41.95 21.53 49.86
N LEU A 31 42.73 20.52 49.48
CA LEU A 31 42.56 19.84 48.20
C LEU A 31 41.49 18.76 48.40
N ASP A 32 40.24 19.20 48.52
CA ASP A 32 39.11 18.33 48.25
C ASP A 32 39.27 17.85 46.81
N PHE A 33 39.69 16.60 46.63
CA PHE A 33 39.59 15.93 45.33
C PHE A 33 38.09 15.81 45.05
N SER A 34 37.55 16.75 44.29
CA SER A 34 36.25 16.58 43.67
C SER A 34 36.40 15.43 42.68
N GLU A 35 36.04 14.21 43.11
CA GLU A 35 35.82 13.10 42.19
C GLU A 35 34.62 13.50 41.33
N GLY A 36 34.91 14.13 40.19
CA GLY A 36 33.91 14.44 39.20
C GLY A 36 33.16 13.16 38.84
N ALA A 37 31.84 13.22 38.79
CA ALA A 37 31.02 12.06 38.46
C ALA A 37 31.49 11.44 37.14
N VAL A 38 31.97 10.20 37.18
CA VAL A 38 32.34 9.43 35.98
C VAL A 38 31.09 8.72 35.51
N SER A 39 30.58 9.08 34.33
CA SER A 39 29.51 8.35 33.67
C SER A 39 30.08 7.35 32.67
N VAL A 40 29.54 6.13 32.69
CA VAL A 40 29.68 5.14 31.63
C VAL A 40 28.33 5.02 30.94
N THR A 41 28.33 5.04 29.62
CA THR A 41 27.14 4.81 28.80
C THR A 41 27.35 3.55 27.98
N ASP A 42 26.29 2.77 27.86
CA ASP A 42 26.21 1.59 26.98
C ASP A 42 25.03 1.80 26.01
N GLN A 43 25.09 1.15 24.85
CA GLN A 43 24.06 1.27 23.82
C GLN A 43 23.49 -0.12 23.46
N VAL A 44 22.16 -0.20 23.46
CA VAL A 44 21.42 -1.34 22.91
C VAL A 44 20.82 -0.93 21.57
N ASN A 45 21.10 -1.71 20.52
CA ASN A 45 20.46 -1.54 19.21
C ASN A 45 19.17 -2.35 19.17
N LEU A 46 18.05 -1.67 18.88
CA LEU A 46 16.76 -2.31 18.66
C LEU A 46 16.50 -2.40 17.16
N SER A 47 16.13 -3.59 16.66
CA SER A 47 15.79 -3.80 15.26
C SER A 47 14.49 -4.60 15.13
N LEU A 48 13.65 -4.19 14.18
CA LEU A 48 12.40 -4.85 13.80
C LEU A 48 12.28 -4.83 12.28
N THR A 49 11.63 -5.85 11.71
CA THR A 49 11.18 -5.87 10.32
C THR A 49 9.67 -6.13 10.29
N VAL A 50 8.92 -5.29 9.58
CA VAL A 50 7.49 -5.50 9.34
C VAL A 50 7.33 -6.27 8.03
N ALA A 51 6.69 -7.43 8.07
CA ALA A 51 6.43 -8.22 6.87
C ALA A 51 5.34 -7.58 6.00
N GLN A 52 5.50 -7.63 4.68
CA GLN A 52 4.47 -7.22 3.73
C GLN A 52 3.35 -8.26 3.67
N THR A 53 2.10 -7.81 3.54
CA THR A 53 0.89 -8.61 3.45
C THR A 53 0.00 -8.07 2.34
N ILE A 54 -0.78 -8.95 1.70
CA ILE A 54 -1.81 -8.59 0.73
C ILE A 54 -2.97 -9.57 0.79
N SER A 55 -4.20 -9.07 0.67
CA SER A 55 -5.42 -9.87 0.58
C SER A 55 -6.36 -9.28 -0.46
N LEU A 56 -7.08 -10.14 -1.18
CA LEU A 56 -8.06 -9.77 -2.21
C LEU A 56 -9.40 -10.48 -1.94
N ASN A 57 -10.50 -9.74 -2.06
CA ASN A 57 -11.86 -10.29 -2.05
C ASN A 57 -12.73 -9.58 -3.09
N CYS A 58 -13.24 -10.29 -4.09
CA CYS A 58 -14.10 -9.73 -5.15
C CYS A 58 -15.60 -10.06 -5.00
N GLY A 59 -16.00 -10.59 -3.85
CA GLY A 59 -17.38 -10.98 -3.57
C GLY A 59 -17.74 -12.36 -4.11
N ALA A 60 -19.05 -12.59 -4.23
CA ALA A 60 -19.65 -13.82 -4.74
C ALA A 60 -19.95 -13.73 -6.24
N ASP A 61 -20.56 -14.79 -6.78
CA ASP A 61 -20.98 -14.88 -8.18
C ASP A 61 -21.88 -13.70 -8.59
N VAL A 62 -21.68 -13.22 -9.82
CA VAL A 62 -22.43 -12.10 -10.39
C VAL A 62 -23.52 -12.64 -11.32
N ASN A 63 -24.78 -12.38 -10.97
CA ASN A 63 -25.91 -12.69 -11.84
C ASN A 63 -26.23 -11.49 -12.75
N LEU A 64 -26.07 -11.67 -14.07
CA LEU A 64 -26.38 -10.65 -15.08
C LEU A 64 -27.87 -10.54 -15.40
N GLY A 65 -28.70 -11.46 -14.90
CA GLY A 65 -30.14 -11.50 -15.11
C GLY A 65 -30.55 -12.13 -16.45
N THR A 66 -31.78 -11.85 -16.86
CA THR A 66 -32.33 -12.28 -18.15
C THR A 66 -32.01 -11.25 -19.22
N LEU A 67 -31.44 -11.72 -20.33
CA LEU A 67 -31.08 -10.88 -21.46
C LEU A 67 -32.05 -11.12 -22.63
N THR A 68 -32.57 -10.03 -23.20
CA THR A 68 -33.27 -10.04 -24.49
C THR A 68 -32.29 -9.57 -25.56
N PRO A 69 -32.10 -10.32 -26.66
CA PRO A 69 -31.17 -9.92 -27.73
C PRO A 69 -31.41 -8.49 -28.24
N GLY A 70 -30.34 -7.70 -28.36
CA GLY A 70 -30.36 -6.31 -28.78
C GLY A 70 -30.66 -5.31 -27.64
N THR A 71 -30.87 -5.79 -26.42
CA THR A 71 -31.04 -4.95 -25.22
C THR A 71 -29.99 -5.31 -24.18
N PRO A 72 -28.91 -4.52 -24.04
CA PRO A 72 -27.83 -4.85 -23.13
C PRO A 72 -28.31 -4.90 -21.67
N VAL A 73 -27.79 -5.88 -20.93
CA VAL A 73 -27.93 -5.94 -19.47
C VAL A 73 -26.61 -5.62 -18.80
N SER A 74 -26.63 -5.23 -17.53
CA SER A 74 -25.40 -4.98 -16.77
C SER A 74 -25.57 -5.36 -15.31
N ALA A 75 -24.48 -5.81 -14.70
CA ALA A 75 -24.36 -6.03 -13.26
C ALA A 75 -22.98 -5.53 -12.80
N SER A 76 -22.74 -5.55 -11.48
CA SER A 76 -21.46 -5.09 -10.94
C SER A 76 -20.99 -5.95 -9.78
N SER A 77 -19.69 -5.85 -9.50
CA SER A 77 -19.03 -6.43 -8.33
C SER A 77 -18.01 -5.44 -7.79
N VAL A 78 -17.50 -5.73 -6.59
CA VAL A 78 -16.49 -4.90 -5.92
C VAL A 78 -15.33 -5.78 -5.46
N CYS A 79 -14.14 -5.50 -5.98
CA CYS A 79 -12.89 -6.06 -5.47
C CYS A 79 -12.33 -5.18 -4.36
N THR A 80 -12.11 -5.76 -3.20
CA THR A 80 -11.49 -5.13 -2.03
C THR A 80 -10.07 -5.67 -1.87
N VAL A 81 -9.09 -4.77 -1.83
CA VAL A 81 -7.68 -5.10 -1.57
C VAL A 81 -7.22 -4.42 -0.29
N THR A 82 -6.56 -5.20 0.57
CA THR A 82 -5.88 -4.72 1.79
C THR A 82 -4.42 -5.10 1.71
N THR A 83 -3.52 -4.15 1.91
CA THR A 83 -2.07 -4.37 1.91
C THR A 83 -1.38 -3.32 2.79
N ASN A 84 -0.23 -3.67 3.35
CA ASN A 84 0.68 -2.73 4.01
C ASN A 84 1.93 -2.41 3.16
N ALA A 85 1.86 -2.68 1.85
CA ALA A 85 2.92 -2.38 0.89
C ALA A 85 3.12 -0.87 0.71
N GLU A 86 4.37 -0.40 0.76
CA GLU A 86 4.69 1.03 0.63
C GLU A 86 4.39 1.55 -0.79
N GLY A 87 4.69 0.76 -1.81
CA GLY A 87 4.41 1.07 -3.21
C GLY A 87 2.95 0.86 -3.65
N GLY A 88 2.07 0.38 -2.77
CA GLY A 88 0.68 0.05 -3.11
C GLY A 88 0.53 -1.33 -3.75
N TYR A 89 -0.32 -1.45 -4.77
CA TYR A 89 -0.63 -2.73 -5.44
C TYR A 89 -1.13 -2.55 -6.88
N ASP A 90 -1.09 -3.63 -7.65
CA ASP A 90 -1.81 -3.78 -8.91
C ASP A 90 -2.97 -4.75 -8.76
N LEU A 91 -4.10 -4.46 -9.42
CA LEU A 91 -5.22 -5.38 -9.60
C LEU A 91 -5.30 -5.77 -11.07
N ALA A 92 -5.15 -7.06 -11.36
CA ALA A 92 -5.23 -7.64 -12.69
C ALA A 92 -6.42 -8.58 -12.82
N VAL A 93 -6.86 -8.80 -14.06
CA VAL A 93 -7.92 -9.76 -14.39
C VAL A 93 -7.51 -10.60 -15.59
N LYS A 94 -8.04 -11.83 -15.66
CA LYS A 94 -8.08 -12.66 -16.86
C LYS A 94 -9.42 -13.40 -16.95
N ARG A 95 -9.82 -13.80 -18.14
CA ARG A 95 -10.82 -14.87 -18.31
C ARG A 95 -10.16 -16.23 -18.13
N ASP A 96 -10.96 -17.20 -17.69
CA ASP A 96 -10.47 -18.55 -17.39
C ASP A 96 -10.63 -19.52 -18.55
N ASP A 97 -11.44 -19.16 -19.55
CA ASP A 97 -11.49 -19.86 -20.84
C ASP A 97 -10.43 -19.34 -21.82
N SER A 98 -10.18 -20.12 -22.88
CA SER A 98 -9.26 -19.88 -23.98
C SER A 98 -9.86 -19.08 -25.15
N ASP A 99 -11.17 -19.15 -25.42
CA ASP A 99 -11.80 -18.47 -26.58
C ASP A 99 -12.78 -17.32 -26.24
N THR A 100 -13.71 -17.52 -25.30
CA THR A 100 -14.69 -16.54 -24.80
C THR A 100 -14.90 -16.64 -23.30
N THR A 101 -15.35 -15.58 -22.64
CA THR A 101 -15.60 -15.65 -21.19
C THR A 101 -16.83 -16.49 -20.83
N MET A 102 -17.88 -16.48 -21.66
CA MET A 102 -19.17 -17.10 -21.35
C MET A 102 -19.62 -18.10 -22.42
N ASP A 103 -19.90 -19.33 -22.00
CA ASP A 103 -20.33 -20.42 -22.85
C ASP A 103 -21.73 -20.90 -22.46
N HIS A 104 -22.46 -21.46 -23.44
CA HIS A 104 -23.76 -22.05 -23.19
C HIS A 104 -23.60 -23.34 -22.37
N ASN A 105 -24.34 -23.44 -21.26
CA ASN A 105 -24.14 -24.49 -20.25
C ASN A 105 -24.34 -25.93 -20.77
N SER A 106 -25.08 -26.11 -21.87
CA SER A 106 -25.28 -27.42 -22.50
C SER A 106 -24.64 -27.54 -23.89
N ASP A 107 -23.90 -26.53 -24.35
CA ASP A 107 -23.23 -26.52 -25.65
C ASP A 107 -22.07 -25.52 -25.68
N ALA A 108 -20.87 -25.96 -25.30
CA ALA A 108 -19.67 -25.11 -25.26
C ALA A 108 -19.17 -24.62 -26.63
N THR A 109 -19.89 -24.89 -27.73
CA THR A 109 -19.62 -24.28 -29.04
C THR A 109 -20.50 -23.06 -29.31
N ALA A 110 -21.55 -22.86 -28.49
CA ALA A 110 -22.40 -21.68 -28.53
C ALA A 110 -21.96 -20.71 -27.44
N ASN A 111 -21.27 -19.64 -27.84
CA ASN A 111 -20.59 -18.75 -26.91
C ASN A 111 -21.14 -17.32 -27.00
N ILE A 112 -20.88 -16.51 -25.98
CA ILE A 112 -21.02 -15.06 -26.05
C ILE A 112 -19.64 -14.47 -26.31
N THR A 113 -19.47 -13.84 -27.48
CA THR A 113 -18.21 -13.18 -27.84
C THR A 113 -17.86 -12.08 -26.82
N ASP A 114 -16.60 -12.00 -26.41
CA ASP A 114 -16.11 -10.85 -25.66
C ASP A 114 -15.95 -9.62 -26.57
N LYS A 115 -15.93 -8.42 -25.97
CA LYS A 115 -15.33 -7.25 -26.60
C LYS A 115 -13.83 -7.49 -26.85
N THR A 116 -13.18 -6.58 -27.58
CA THR A 116 -11.73 -6.64 -27.77
C THR A 116 -11.00 -6.72 -26.43
N ALA A 117 -10.16 -7.76 -26.25
CA ALA A 117 -9.44 -8.00 -25.01
C ALA A 117 -8.69 -6.74 -24.54
N TRP A 118 -8.78 -6.46 -23.23
CA TRP A 118 -8.15 -5.30 -22.61
C TRP A 118 -6.63 -5.30 -22.85
N ASN A 119 -6.13 -4.16 -23.33
CA ASN A 119 -4.71 -3.92 -23.50
C ASN A 119 -4.30 -2.67 -22.71
N ARG A 120 -3.61 -2.87 -21.59
CA ARG A 120 -3.12 -1.78 -20.74
C ARG A 120 -2.07 -0.91 -21.44
N THR A 121 -1.17 -1.49 -22.23
CA THR A 121 -0.07 -0.77 -22.90
C THR A 121 -0.57 0.12 -24.03
N THR A 122 -1.66 -0.28 -24.67
CA THR A 122 -2.38 0.54 -25.65
C THR A 122 -3.86 0.52 -25.27
N PRO A 123 -4.27 1.36 -24.29
CA PRO A 123 -5.63 1.39 -23.75
C PRO A 123 -6.68 1.41 -24.85
N ASN A 124 -7.51 0.37 -24.88
CA ASN A 124 -8.49 0.15 -25.93
C ASN A 124 -9.95 0.15 -25.43
N GLY A 125 -10.19 0.71 -24.24
CA GLY A 125 -11.54 0.91 -23.72
C GLY A 125 -12.34 1.82 -24.66
N ALA A 126 -13.57 1.43 -24.97
CA ALA A 126 -14.46 2.18 -25.85
C ALA A 126 -15.89 2.28 -25.29
N ALA A 127 -16.67 3.26 -25.73
CA ALA A 127 -18.08 3.33 -25.40
C ALA A 127 -18.79 2.03 -25.85
N TYR A 128 -19.61 1.46 -24.97
CA TYR A 128 -20.25 0.18 -25.25
C TYR A 128 -21.21 0.30 -26.43
N SER A 129 -21.01 -0.53 -27.45
CA SER A 129 -21.88 -0.61 -28.64
C SER A 129 -21.89 -2.02 -29.22
N GLY A 130 -22.98 -2.40 -29.90
CA GLY A 130 -23.15 -3.74 -30.48
C GLY A 130 -23.20 -4.86 -29.43
N THR A 131 -22.90 -6.08 -29.88
CA THR A 131 -23.00 -7.31 -29.09
C THR A 131 -21.68 -7.70 -28.41
N GLY A 132 -21.76 -8.57 -27.41
CA GLY A 132 -20.64 -9.19 -26.72
C GLY A 132 -20.43 -8.71 -25.28
N LEU A 133 -19.74 -9.52 -24.48
CA LEU A 133 -19.44 -9.22 -23.08
C LEU A 133 -18.28 -8.23 -22.95
N GLY A 134 -18.47 -7.16 -22.19
CA GLY A 134 -17.41 -6.23 -21.81
C GLY A 134 -17.45 -5.89 -20.33
N PHE A 135 -16.32 -5.39 -19.83
CA PHE A 135 -16.19 -4.89 -18.47
C PHE A 135 -15.58 -3.49 -18.44
N SER A 136 -15.83 -2.79 -17.33
CA SER A 136 -15.29 -1.46 -17.06
C SER A 136 -15.03 -1.27 -15.56
N VAL A 137 -13.96 -0.56 -15.18
CA VAL A 137 -13.81 -0.06 -13.81
C VAL A 137 -14.51 1.29 -13.71
N PHE A 138 -15.70 1.32 -13.09
CA PHE A 138 -16.49 2.56 -13.04
C PHE A 138 -16.18 3.42 -11.81
N ALA A 139 -15.68 2.82 -10.71
CA ALA A 139 -15.30 3.54 -9.50
C ALA A 139 -14.15 2.84 -8.76
N SER A 140 -13.39 3.59 -7.97
CA SER A 140 -12.40 3.07 -7.03
C SER A 140 -12.20 4.04 -5.87
N THR A 141 -11.96 3.53 -4.65
CA THR A 141 -11.53 4.37 -3.51
C THR A 141 -10.02 4.59 -3.47
N ALA A 142 -9.25 3.86 -4.29
CA ALA A 142 -7.82 4.09 -4.51
C ALA A 142 -7.62 5.11 -5.63
N THR A 143 -7.63 4.67 -6.89
CA THR A 143 -7.48 5.53 -8.06
C THR A 143 -8.17 4.88 -9.25
N LYS A 144 -9.08 5.62 -9.90
CA LYS A 144 -9.64 5.23 -11.18
C LYS A 144 -8.83 5.88 -12.30
N ASN A 145 -8.33 5.08 -13.25
CA ASN A 145 -7.75 5.61 -14.48
C ASN A 145 -8.86 5.98 -15.48
N THR A 146 -9.15 7.26 -15.62
CA THR A 146 -10.22 7.76 -16.50
C THR A 146 -9.86 7.71 -17.98
N THR A 147 -8.57 7.62 -18.32
CA THR A 147 -8.13 7.36 -19.70
C THR A 147 -8.40 5.92 -20.12
N TRP A 148 -8.36 4.98 -19.18
CA TRP A 148 -8.66 3.56 -19.45
C TRP A 148 -10.15 3.27 -19.48
N TRP A 149 -10.88 3.79 -18.49
CA TRP A 149 -12.26 3.36 -18.19
C TRP A 149 -13.30 4.48 -18.34
N GLY A 150 -12.89 5.66 -18.79
CA GLY A 150 -13.76 6.83 -18.95
C GLY A 150 -14.08 7.52 -17.62
N THR A 151 -14.95 8.54 -17.67
CA THR A 151 -15.28 9.40 -16.53
C THR A 151 -16.55 8.99 -15.80
N GLY A 152 -17.22 7.91 -16.25
CA GLY A 152 -18.48 7.47 -15.63
C GLY A 152 -18.31 7.11 -14.15
N THR A 153 -19.39 7.19 -13.36
CA THR A 153 -19.33 6.99 -11.89
C THR A 153 -20.25 5.91 -11.36
N THR A 154 -21.10 5.36 -12.23
CA THR A 154 -22.00 4.23 -11.93
C THR A 154 -21.87 3.20 -13.05
N CYS A 155 -22.29 1.94 -12.82
CA CYS A 155 -22.19 0.88 -13.84
C CYS A 155 -22.92 1.26 -15.15
N HIS A 156 -24.06 1.94 -15.08
CA HIS A 156 -24.87 2.29 -16.25
C HIS A 156 -24.50 3.63 -16.90
N ASP A 157 -23.43 4.29 -16.43
CA ASP A 157 -23.00 5.57 -16.95
C ASP A 157 -22.52 5.46 -18.40
N ALA A 158 -23.03 6.33 -19.28
CA ALA A 158 -22.67 6.36 -20.70
C ALA A 158 -21.21 6.79 -20.93
N ALA A 159 -20.59 7.44 -19.93
CA ALA A 159 -19.18 7.84 -19.97
C ALA A 159 -18.22 6.71 -19.56
N ASN A 160 -18.70 5.49 -19.28
CA ASN A 160 -17.83 4.33 -19.08
C ASN A 160 -17.27 3.80 -20.41
N LEU A 161 -15.99 3.47 -20.40
CA LEU A 161 -15.33 2.75 -21.48
C LEU A 161 -15.18 1.28 -21.10
N TYR A 162 -15.44 0.40 -22.06
CA TYR A 162 -15.49 -1.05 -21.89
C TYR A 162 -14.46 -1.74 -22.78
N ALA A 163 -13.91 -2.84 -22.27
CA ALA A 163 -13.07 -3.78 -23.01
C ALA A 163 -13.47 -5.22 -22.66
N GLY A 164 -12.98 -6.19 -23.41
CA GLY A 164 -13.20 -7.62 -23.14
C GLY A 164 -12.13 -8.19 -22.22
N PHE A 165 -12.39 -9.34 -21.63
CA PHE A 165 -11.44 -9.97 -20.72
C PHE A 165 -10.23 -10.56 -21.48
N PRO A 166 -8.99 -10.30 -21.01
CA PRO A 166 -7.79 -10.87 -21.61
C PRO A 166 -7.57 -12.33 -21.16
N THR A 167 -6.85 -13.12 -21.94
CA THR A 167 -6.48 -14.51 -21.61
C THR A 167 -5.33 -14.62 -20.61
N ALA A 168 -4.54 -13.55 -20.46
CA ALA A 168 -3.47 -13.43 -19.47
C ALA A 168 -3.77 -12.28 -18.50
N TYR A 169 -3.29 -12.38 -17.27
CA TYR A 169 -3.46 -11.33 -16.26
C TYR A 169 -2.98 -9.99 -16.81
N THR A 170 -3.90 -9.03 -16.87
CA THR A 170 -3.61 -7.66 -17.29
C THR A 170 -4.14 -6.70 -16.25
N ASN A 171 -3.33 -5.72 -15.83
CA ASN A 171 -3.71 -4.73 -14.84
C ASN A 171 -4.90 -3.89 -15.33
N ILE A 172 -5.90 -3.75 -14.48
CA ILE A 172 -7.10 -2.93 -14.69
C ILE A 172 -7.17 -1.76 -13.71
N MET A 173 -6.39 -1.81 -12.62
CA MET A 173 -6.28 -0.74 -11.63
C MET A 173 -4.88 -0.79 -11.02
N GLU A 174 -4.30 0.38 -10.76
CA GLU A 174 -2.96 0.52 -10.17
C GLU A 174 -3.02 1.53 -9.05
N HIS A 175 -2.71 1.09 -7.84
CA HIS A 175 -2.50 1.95 -6.69
C HIS A 175 -0.99 2.06 -6.44
N SER A 176 -0.46 3.28 -6.42
CA SER A 176 1.00 3.53 -6.40
C SER A 176 1.47 4.18 -5.09
N SER A 177 0.73 3.98 -4.00
CA SER A 177 1.02 4.55 -2.70
C SER A 177 0.59 3.62 -1.58
N TYR A 178 1.18 3.78 -0.41
CA TYR A 178 0.72 3.16 0.81
C TYR A 178 -0.71 3.61 1.15
N SER A 179 -1.54 2.66 1.61
CA SER A 179 -2.85 2.91 2.20
C SER A 179 -3.00 2.11 3.48
N SER A 180 -3.31 2.78 4.59
CA SER A 180 -3.53 2.11 5.88
C SER A 180 -4.89 1.41 5.97
N SER A 181 -5.77 1.62 5.00
CA SER A 181 -7.11 1.02 4.90
C SER A 181 -7.27 0.20 3.63
N SER A 182 -8.21 -0.75 3.65
CA SER A 182 -8.65 -1.45 2.46
C SER A 182 -9.15 -0.46 1.40
N THR A 183 -8.87 -0.74 0.14
CA THR A 183 -9.36 0.03 -1.00
C THR A 183 -10.25 -0.85 -1.87
N THR A 184 -11.19 -0.23 -2.58
CA THR A 184 -12.15 -0.94 -3.42
C THR A 184 -12.02 -0.54 -4.88
N THR A 185 -12.33 -1.47 -5.77
CA THR A 185 -12.45 -1.28 -7.21
C THR A 185 -13.78 -1.85 -7.65
N SER A 186 -14.67 -1.00 -8.17
CA SER A 186 -16.00 -1.40 -8.62
C SER A 186 -15.98 -1.69 -10.11
N ILE A 187 -16.31 -2.92 -10.48
CA ILE A 187 -16.32 -3.43 -11.85
C ILE A 187 -17.76 -3.52 -12.33
N CYS A 188 -18.03 -2.96 -13.50
CA CYS A 188 -19.28 -3.12 -14.22
C CYS A 188 -19.09 -4.16 -15.34
N TYR A 189 -20.04 -5.06 -15.48
CA TYR A 189 -20.13 -6.04 -16.54
C TYR A 189 -21.31 -5.67 -17.41
N ARG A 190 -21.14 -5.66 -18.73
CA ARG A 190 -22.20 -5.35 -19.68
C ARG A 190 -22.18 -6.32 -20.83
N VAL A 191 -23.33 -6.85 -21.19
CA VAL A 191 -23.46 -7.88 -22.23
C VAL A 191 -24.71 -7.63 -23.05
N ASP A 192 -24.61 -7.93 -24.34
CA ASP A 192 -25.70 -8.00 -25.31
C ASP A 192 -25.36 -9.12 -26.31
N VAL A 193 -26.36 -9.68 -26.98
CA VAL A 193 -26.18 -10.80 -27.92
C VAL A 193 -26.98 -10.56 -29.21
N PRO A 194 -26.58 -11.14 -30.35
CA PRO A 194 -27.34 -11.02 -31.58
C PRO A 194 -28.68 -11.78 -31.50
N SER A 195 -29.64 -11.43 -32.36
CA SER A 195 -30.93 -12.13 -32.44
C SER A 195 -30.82 -13.62 -32.81
N THR A 196 -29.66 -14.05 -33.31
CA THR A 196 -29.34 -15.44 -33.63
C THR A 196 -28.71 -16.20 -32.46
N GLN A 197 -28.51 -15.57 -31.30
CA GLN A 197 -27.92 -16.25 -30.14
C GLN A 197 -28.84 -17.39 -29.68
N LYS A 198 -28.24 -18.56 -29.43
CA LYS A 198 -28.95 -19.72 -28.89
C LYS A 198 -29.54 -19.37 -27.51
N SER A 199 -30.80 -19.68 -27.27
CA SER A 199 -31.44 -19.46 -25.98
C SER A 199 -30.96 -20.50 -24.95
N GLY A 200 -30.90 -20.09 -23.69
CA GLY A 200 -30.50 -20.93 -22.57
C GLY A 200 -29.60 -20.18 -21.58
N SER A 201 -29.06 -20.93 -20.62
CA SER A 201 -28.14 -20.38 -19.63
C SER A 201 -26.71 -20.37 -20.18
N TYR A 202 -26.02 -19.27 -19.94
CA TYR A 202 -24.59 -19.12 -20.21
C TYR A 202 -23.88 -18.87 -18.89
N SER A 203 -22.68 -19.43 -18.75
CA SER A 203 -21.85 -19.25 -17.57
C SER A 203 -20.39 -19.15 -17.96
N GLY A 204 -19.60 -18.58 -17.07
CA GLY A 204 -18.21 -18.24 -17.32
C GLY A 204 -17.50 -17.90 -16.04
N SER A 205 -16.18 -17.89 -16.08
CA SER A 205 -15.36 -17.47 -14.94
C SER A 205 -14.24 -16.53 -15.38
N ILE A 206 -13.96 -15.59 -14.49
CA ILE A 206 -12.83 -14.67 -14.57
C ILE A 206 -12.08 -14.75 -13.25
N THR A 207 -10.77 -14.60 -13.31
CA THR A 207 -9.93 -14.59 -12.11
C THR A 207 -9.26 -13.24 -11.95
N TYR A 208 -9.38 -12.67 -10.74
CA TYR A 208 -8.66 -11.48 -10.33
C TYR A 208 -7.38 -11.83 -9.57
N GLN A 209 -6.35 -11.00 -9.71
CA GLN A 209 -5.09 -11.11 -8.97
C GLN A 209 -4.69 -9.76 -8.43
N ALA A 210 -4.30 -9.70 -7.15
CA ALA A 210 -3.69 -8.52 -6.55
C ALA A 210 -2.21 -8.79 -6.25
N SER A 211 -1.34 -7.87 -6.64
CA SER A 211 0.12 -7.98 -6.44
C SER A 211 0.62 -6.73 -5.72
N SER A 212 1.26 -6.89 -4.57
CA SER A 212 1.84 -5.78 -3.81
C SER A 212 3.08 -5.23 -4.51
N LYS A 213 3.30 -3.92 -4.35
CA LYS A 213 4.51 -3.23 -4.82
C LYS A 213 5.37 -2.91 -3.60
N PRO A 214 6.57 -3.50 -3.46
CA PRO A 214 7.47 -3.19 -2.36
C PRO A 214 7.83 -1.71 -2.34
#